data_AF-A0A077TLH2-F1
#
_entry.id   AF-A0A077TLH2-F1
#
_cell.length_a   1.000
_cell.length_b   1.000
_cell.length_c   1.000
_cell.angle_alpha   90.00
_cell.angle_beta   90.00
_cell.angle_gamma   90.00
#
_symmetry.space_group_name_H-M   'P 1'
#
loop_
_entity.id
_entity.type
_entity.pdbx_description
1 polymer ?
#
loop_
_entity_poly.entity_id
_entity_poly.type
_entity_poly.pdbx_seq_one_letter_code
_entity_poly.pdbx_strand_id
1 'polypeptide(L)'
;MNNLRVKFEKEIKNFKRTALLRGSPAFKISVWFSGFALGFFWILISEYNNPKRNNFFFKKKEPDMFTDDEIYNWNKPYYQKK
;
A
#
# COMPACT_ATOMS: atom_id res chain seq x y z
N MET A 1 -32.86 -17.45 -12.35
CA MET A 1 -31.52 -16.87 -12.64
C MET A 1 -31.51 -15.42 -12.16
N ASN A 2 -30.54 -15.05 -11.31
CA ASN A 2 -30.56 -13.83 -10.49
C ASN A 2 -30.61 -12.54 -11.33
N ASN A 3 -31.73 -11.82 -11.25
CA ASN A 3 -32.00 -10.55 -11.92
C ASN A 3 -30.95 -9.46 -11.60
N LEU A 4 -30.34 -9.55 -10.41
CA LEU A 4 -29.20 -8.71 -9.99
C LEU A 4 -27.96 -8.92 -10.86
N ARG A 5 -27.63 -10.16 -11.22
CA ARG A 5 -26.43 -10.49 -12.01
C ARG A 5 -26.52 -9.87 -13.41
N VAL A 6 -27.70 -9.95 -14.02
CA VAL A 6 -27.99 -9.37 -15.34
C VAL A 6 -27.90 -7.84 -15.33
N LYS A 7 -28.37 -7.19 -14.25
CA LYS A 7 -28.22 -5.73 -14.08
C LYS A 7 -26.76 -5.32 -13.97
N PHE A 8 -25.97 -6.01 -13.14
CA PHE A 8 -24.54 -5.74 -13.00
C PHE A 8 -23.78 -5.94 -14.32
N GLU A 9 -24.05 -7.03 -15.04
CA GLU A 9 -23.43 -7.29 -16.35
C GLU A 9 -23.73 -6.17 -17.37
N LYS A 10 -24.97 -5.66 -17.37
CA LYS A 10 -25.38 -4.55 -18.23
C LYS A 10 -24.67 -3.25 -17.87
N GLU A 11 -24.55 -2.95 -16.58
CA GLU A 11 -23.84 -1.76 -16.10
C GLU A 11 -22.34 -1.84 -16.40
N ILE A 12 -21.70 -2.99 -16.21
CA ILE A 12 -20.29 -3.21 -16.56
C ILE A 12 -20.07 -3.02 -18.06
N LYS A 13 -20.96 -3.56 -18.91
CA LYS A 13 -20.87 -3.41 -20.36
C LYS A 13 -21.02 -1.95 -20.80
N ASN A 14 -21.96 -1.23 -20.17
CA ASN A 14 -22.15 0.19 -20.41
C ASN A 14 -20.94 1.00 -19.96
N PHE A 15 -20.44 0.76 -18.75
CA PHE A 15 -19.26 1.43 -18.21
C PHE A 15 -18.03 1.19 -19.07
N LYS A 16 -17.76 -0.06 -19.52
CA LYS A 16 -16.65 -0.36 -20.43
C LYS A 16 -16.74 0.45 -21.73
N ARG A 17 -17.95 0.62 -22.27
CA ARG A 17 -18.18 1.42 -23.48
C ARG A 17 -17.92 2.90 -23.22
N THR A 18 -18.46 3.46 -22.14
CA THR A 18 -18.31 4.90 -21.80
C THR A 18 -16.97 5.27 -21.21
N ALA A 19 -16.26 4.36 -20.56
CA ALA A 19 -14.93 4.59 -20.00
C ALA A 19 -13.89 4.95 -21.07
N LEU A 20 -14.12 4.56 -22.33
CA LEU A 20 -13.27 4.94 -23.46
C LEU A 20 -13.72 6.25 -24.14
N LEU A 21 -14.95 6.72 -23.87
CA LEU A 21 -15.47 7.98 -24.38
C LEU A 21 -14.95 9.15 -23.54
N ARG A 22 -14.01 9.90 -24.10
CA ARG A 22 -13.46 11.13 -23.50
C ARG A 22 -14.59 12.12 -23.17
N GLY A 23 -14.57 12.64 -21.95
CA GLY A 23 -15.56 13.60 -21.44
C GLY A 23 -16.74 12.97 -20.68
N SER A 24 -16.93 11.64 -20.77
CA SER A 24 -17.97 10.96 -19.99
C SER A 24 -17.62 10.93 -18.49
N PRO A 25 -18.61 10.86 -17.58
CA PRO A 25 -18.37 10.68 -16.15
C PRO A 25 -17.52 9.43 -15.85
N ALA A 26 -17.74 8.34 -16.59
CA ALA A 26 -16.99 7.09 -16.45
C ALA A 26 -15.50 7.28 -16.80
N PHE A 27 -15.19 8.04 -17.85
CA PHE A 27 -13.81 8.37 -18.22
C PHE A 27 -13.12 9.22 -17.14
N LYS A 28 -13.81 10.20 -16.54
CA LYS A 28 -13.24 11.00 -15.44
C LYS A 28 -12.89 10.11 -14.25
N ILE A 29 -13.80 9.21 -13.87
CA ILE A 29 -13.58 8.27 -12.76
C ILE A 29 -12.42 7.33 -13.08
N SER A 30 -12.32 6.80 -14.30
CA SER A 30 -11.23 5.89 -14.67
C SER A 30 -9.86 6.57 -14.63
N VAL A 31 -9.77 7.85 -15.00
CA VAL A 31 -8.51 8.62 -14.92
C VAL A 31 -8.08 8.79 -13.46
N TRP A 32 -8.98 9.26 -12.58
CA TRP A 32 -8.67 9.37 -11.16
C TRP A 32 -8.30 8.02 -10.54
N PHE A 33 -9.07 6.98 -10.84
CA PHE A 33 -8.80 5.63 -10.38
C PHE A 33 -7.43 5.12 -10.84
N SER A 34 -7.06 5.37 -12.10
CA SER A 34 -5.73 4.98 -12.60
C SER A 34 -4.60 5.73 -11.88
N GLY A 35 -4.78 7.01 -11.57
CA GLY A 35 -3.80 7.79 -10.80
C GLY A 35 -3.62 7.23 -9.39
N PHE A 36 -4.73 6.96 -8.69
CA PHE A 36 -4.68 6.32 -7.36
C PHE A 36 -4.09 4.92 -7.41
N ALA A 37 -4.48 4.10 -8.38
CA ALA A 37 -3.99 2.73 -8.51
C ALA A 37 -2.48 2.68 -8.75
N LEU A 38 -1.96 3.55 -9.63
CA LEU A 38 -0.52 3.66 -9.87
C LEU A 38 0.23 4.16 -8.63
N GLY A 39 -0.29 5.17 -7.94
CA GLY A 39 0.31 5.68 -6.70
C GLY A 39 0.33 4.60 -5.61
N PHE A 40 -0.75 3.86 -5.44
CA PHE A 40 -0.85 2.79 -4.46
C PHE A 40 0.09 1.62 -4.80
N PHE A 41 0.17 1.26 -6.07
CA PHE A 41 1.09 0.23 -6.54
C PHE A 41 2.56 0.62 -6.32
N TRP A 42 2.89 1.89 -6.54
CA TRP A 42 4.23 2.42 -6.25
C TRP A 42 4.57 2.33 -4.76
N ILE A 43 3.64 2.71 -3.88
CA ILE A 43 3.80 2.59 -2.42
C ILE A 43 4.03 1.13 -2.03
N LEU A 44 3.23 0.20 -2.56
CA LEU A 44 3.38 -1.23 -2.28
C LEU A 44 4.76 -1.76 -2.70
N ILE A 45 5.23 -1.44 -3.91
CA ILE A 45 6.56 -1.85 -4.37
C ILE A 45 7.66 -1.22 -3.51
N SER A 46 7.52 0.06 -3.19
CA SER A 46 8.50 0.77 -2.37
C SER A 46 8.61 0.17 -0.96
N GLU A 47 7.47 -0.12 -0.33
CA GLU A 47 7.43 -0.78 0.98
C GLU A 47 7.94 -2.21 0.93
N TYR A 48 7.66 -2.95 -0.15
CA TYR A 48 8.15 -4.32 -0.33
C TYR A 48 9.67 -4.36 -0.48
N ASN A 49 10.25 -3.46 -1.27
CA ASN A 49 11.69 -3.41 -1.52
C ASN A 49 12.47 -2.86 -0.31
N ASN A 50 11.89 -1.89 0.41
CA ASN A 50 12.52 -1.25 1.56
C ASN A 50 11.54 -1.19 2.75
N PRO A 51 11.29 -2.33 3.42
CA PRO A 51 10.36 -2.38 4.53
C PRO A 51 10.93 -1.61 5.73
N LYS A 52 10.16 -0.65 6.24
CA LYS A 52 10.47 0.09 7.48
C LYS A 52 9.63 -0.43 8.62
N ARG A 53 10.03 -0.13 9.87
CA ARG A 53 9.31 -0.55 11.08
C ARG A 53 7.87 -0.02 11.15
N ASN A 54 7.64 1.20 10.66
CA ASN A 54 6.35 1.90 10.71
C ASN A 54 5.57 1.88 9.39
N ASN A 55 5.90 0.96 8.48
CA ASN A 55 5.15 0.80 7.22
C ASN A 55 3.76 0.21 7.47
N PHE A 56 2.82 0.50 6.57
CA PHE A 56 1.42 0.12 6.72
C PHE A 56 1.16 -1.32 6.25
N PHE A 57 1.79 -1.75 5.15
CA PHE A 57 1.59 -3.07 4.56
C PHE A 57 2.74 -4.03 4.88
N PHE A 58 3.99 -3.60 4.66
CA PHE A 58 5.17 -4.46 4.83
C PHE A 58 6.10 -3.91 5.91
N LYS A 59 6.08 -4.54 7.09
CA LYS A 59 6.95 -4.18 8.22
C LYS A 59 8.31 -4.87 8.12
N LYS A 60 9.36 -4.16 8.51
CA LYS A 60 10.71 -4.72 8.66
C LYS A 60 10.67 -5.87 9.68
N LYS A 61 11.17 -7.04 9.30
CA LYS A 61 11.21 -8.23 10.17
C LYS A 61 12.45 -8.27 11.07
N GLU A 62 13.51 -7.58 10.66
CA GLU A 62 14.75 -7.51 11.42
C GLU A 62 14.60 -6.54 12.59
N PRO A 63 15.17 -6.87 13.77
CA PRO A 63 15.25 -5.94 14.88
C PRO A 63 16.09 -4.72 14.49
N ASP A 64 15.77 -3.56 15.05
CA ASP A 64 16.63 -2.40 14.89
C ASP A 64 17.99 -2.68 15.56
N MET A 65 19.06 -2.25 14.92
CA MET A 65 20.38 -2.31 15.53
C MET A 65 20.37 -1.40 16.77
N PHE A 66 20.77 -1.95 17.91
CA PHE A 66 20.97 -1.14 19.10
C PHE A 66 22.04 -0.08 18.80
N THR A 67 21.74 1.15 19.19
CA THR A 67 22.72 2.23 19.11
C THR A 67 23.85 2.01 20.12
N ASP A 68 25.05 2.53 19.85
CA ASP A 68 26.19 2.39 20.77
C ASP A 68 25.86 2.91 22.19
N ASP A 69 25.02 3.95 22.28
CA ASP A 69 24.50 4.48 23.54
C ASP A 69 23.56 3.51 24.28
N GLU A 70 22.67 2.84 23.55
CA GLU A 70 21.81 1.79 24.11
C GLU A 70 22.64 0.59 24.57
N ILE A 71 23.64 0.19 23.78
CA ILE A 71 24.57 -0.89 24.13
C ILE A 71 25.36 -0.50 25.38
N TYR A 72 25.88 0.73 25.45
CA TYR A 72 26.61 1.22 26.61
C TYR A 72 25.73 1.23 27.87
N ASN A 73 24.50 1.75 27.77
CA ASN A 73 23.55 1.78 28.88
C ASN A 73 23.12 0.38 29.32
N TRP A 74 22.93 -0.54 28.36
CA TRP A 74 22.64 -1.95 28.64
C TRP A 74 23.80 -2.63 29.36
N ASN A 75 25.03 -2.32 28.99
CA ASN A 75 26.24 -2.92 29.55
C ASN A 75 26.71 -2.24 30.86
N LYS A 76 26.26 -1.01 31.15
CA LYS A 76 26.60 -0.23 32.36
C LYS A 76 26.51 -0.99 33.69
N PRO A 77 25.48 -1.83 33.94
CA PRO A 77 25.40 -2.61 35.18
C PRO A 77 26.46 -3.72 35.27
N TYR A 78 26.99 -4.19 34.14
CA TYR A 78 27.95 -5.30 34.08
C TYR A 78 29.40 -4.84 34.18
N TYR A 79 29.70 -3.58 33.87
CA TYR A 79 31.03 -2.98 34.08
C TYR A 79 31.36 -2.68 35.55
N GLN A 80 30.39 -2.82 36.47
CA GLN A 80 30.60 -2.57 37.90
C GLN A 80 31.07 -3.79 38.71
N LYS A 81 31.48 -4.88 38.06
CA LYS A 81 32.04 -6.05 38.75
C LYS A 81 33.57 -6.05 38.73
N LYS A 82 34.13 -5.56 39.86
CA LYS A 82 35.47 -5.75 40.45
C LYS A 82 36.70 -5.54 39.57
#